data_AF-A0A964BFF0-F1
#
_entry.id   AF-A0A964BFF0-F1
#
_cell.length_a   1.000
_cell.length_b   1.000
_cell.length_c   1.000
_cell.angle_alpha   90.00
_cell.angle_beta   90.00
_cell.angle_gamma   90.00
#
_symmetry.space_group_name_H-M   'P 1'
#
loop_
_entity.id
_entity.type
_entity.pdbx_description
1 polymer ?
#
loop_
_entity_poly.entity_id
_entity_poly.type
_entity_poly.pdbx_seq_one_letter_code
_entity_poly.pdbx_strand_id
1 'polypeptide(L)' 'MALMRSFVRHVCPPGGVVLDPFAGTGTTLRAAVLEDRRAIGIEADAASVVDTVWRMRHATQPE' A
#
# COMPACT_ATOMS: atom_id res chain seq x y z
N MET A 1 8.44 -6.25 5.24
CA MET A 1 7.17 -6.34 4.48
C MET A 1 6.47 -7.71 4.53
N ALA A 2 6.87 -8.69 5.35
CA ALA A 2 6.27 -10.03 5.31
C ALA A 2 4.82 -10.10 5.84
N LEU A 3 4.51 -9.38 6.91
CA LEU A 3 3.19 -9.40 7.55
C LEU A 3 2.08 -8.86 6.64
N MET A 4 2.23 -7.62 6.17
CA MET A 4 1.18 -6.97 5.37
C MET A 4 0.96 -7.67 4.02
N ARG A 5 2.02 -8.20 3.40
CA ARG A 5 1.89 -9.05 2.20
C ARG A 5 1.07 -10.31 2.47
N SER A 6 1.25 -10.94 3.63
CA SER A 6 0.42 -12.09 4.03
C SER A 6 -1.05 -11.69 4.16
N PHE A 7 -1.36 -10.58 4.81
CA PHE A 7 -2.75 -10.10 4.93
C PHE A 7 -3.35 -9.80 3.57
N VAL A 8 -2.68 -9.03 2.73
CA VAL A 8 -3.16 -8.77 1.37
C VAL A 8 -3.39 -10.08 0.62
N ARG A 9 -2.44 -11.03 0.70
CA ARG A 9 -2.52 -12.28 -0.05
C ARG A 9 -3.73 -13.14 0.28
N HIS A 10 -4.08 -13.22 1.56
CA HIS A 10 -5.12 -14.15 2.04
C HIS A 10 -6.46 -13.49 2.31
N VAL A 11 -6.50 -12.16 2.51
CA VAL A 11 -7.73 -11.43 2.80
C VAL A 11 -8.31 -10.77 1.55
N CYS A 12 -7.46 -10.30 0.62
CA CYS A 12 -7.90 -9.66 -0.61
C CYS A 12 -7.87 -10.64 -1.78
N PRO A 13 -8.99 -10.85 -2.50
CA PRO A 13 -9.02 -11.72 -3.66
C PRO A 13 -8.07 -11.20 -4.77
N PRO A 14 -7.57 -12.08 -5.67
CA PRO A 14 -6.77 -11.67 -6.82
C PRO A 14 -7.48 -10.58 -7.64
N GLY A 15 -6.76 -9.51 -8.02
CA GLY A 15 -7.31 -8.35 -8.73
C GLY A 15 -8.22 -7.42 -7.90
N GLY A 16 -8.41 -7.75 -6.61
CA GLY A 16 -9.19 -6.95 -5.66
C GLY A 16 -8.57 -5.60 -5.34
N VAL A 17 -9.30 -4.81 -4.54
CA VAL A 17 -8.88 -3.47 -4.07
C VAL A 17 -8.68 -3.51 -2.56
N VAL A 18 -7.51 -3.09 -2.10
CA VAL A 18 -7.21 -2.87 -0.68
C VAL A 18 -7.46 -1.40 -0.34
N LEU A 19 -8.27 -1.15 0.70
CA LEU A 19 -8.48 0.20 1.25
C LEU A 19 -7.70 0.34 2.56
N ASP A 20 -6.87 1.38 2.64
CA ASP A 20 -6.22 1.80 3.87
C ASP A 20 -6.65 3.24 4.23
N PRO A 21 -7.54 3.42 5.23
CA PRO A 21 -8.01 4.74 5.61
C PRO A 21 -6.98 5.55 6.44
N PHE A 22 -5.86 4.93 6.82
CA PHE A 22 -4.78 5.53 7.59
C PHE A 22 -3.43 5.16 6.97
N ALA A 23 -3.26 5.57 5.71
CA ALA A 23 -2.17 5.12 4.87
C ALA A 23 -0.79 5.37 5.49
N GLY A 24 -0.61 6.43 6.30
CA GLY A 24 0.65 6.72 6.97
C GLY A 24 1.80 6.76 5.96
N THR A 25 2.80 5.88 6.14
CA THR A 25 3.95 5.72 5.23
C THR A 25 3.72 4.78 4.03
N GLY A 26 2.51 4.26 3.87
CA GLY A 26 2.07 3.48 2.71
C GLY A 26 2.40 1.99 2.73
N THR A 27 2.73 1.40 3.89
CA THR A 27 3.17 -0.02 3.96
C THR A 27 2.11 -1.00 3.45
N THR A 28 0.84 -0.78 3.77
CA THR A 28 -0.30 -1.58 3.26
C THR A 28 -0.47 -1.41 1.76
N LEU A 29 -0.35 -0.18 1.25
CA LEU A 29 -0.48 0.12 -0.18
C LEU A 29 0.67 -0.54 -0.98
N ARG A 30 1.90 -0.48 -0.49
CA ARG A 30 3.05 -1.15 -1.10
C ARG A 30 2.86 -2.66 -1.08
N ALA A 31 2.39 -3.23 0.03
CA ALA A 31 2.07 -4.65 0.10
C ALA A 31 1.01 -5.04 -0.93
N ALA A 32 -0.02 -4.21 -1.14
CA ALA A 32 -1.04 -4.43 -2.17
C ALA A 32 -0.43 -4.46 -3.58
N VAL A 33 0.40 -3.49 -3.93
CA VAL A 33 1.08 -3.42 -5.24
C VAL A 33 2.00 -4.63 -5.47
N LEU A 34 2.83 -4.99 -4.49
CA LEU A 34 3.76 -6.13 -4.59
C LEU A 34 3.04 -7.48 -4.70
N GLU A 35 1.80 -7.52 -4.27
CA GLU A 35 0.91 -8.67 -4.34
C GLU A 35 0.00 -8.61 -5.58
N ASP A 36 0.17 -7.66 -6.51
CA ASP A 36 -0.67 -7.50 -7.70
C ASP A 36 -2.15 -7.21 -7.39
N ARG A 37 -2.37 -6.41 -6.34
CA ARG A 37 -3.68 -5.85 -5.96
C ARG A 37 -3.70 -4.36 -6.20
N ARG A 38 -4.90 -3.82 -6.49
CA ARG A 38 -5.12 -2.37 -6.51
C ARG A 38 -5.22 -1.84 -5.08
N ALA A 39 -4.89 -0.58 -4.87
CA ALA A 39 -4.91 0.03 -3.54
C ALA A 39 -5.49 1.45 -3.56
N ILE A 40 -6.21 1.81 -2.49
CA ILE A 40 -6.69 3.16 -2.22
C ILE A 40 -6.21 3.52 -0.81
N GLY A 41 -5.49 4.63 -0.69
CA GLY A 41 -4.99 5.15 0.58
C GLY A 41 -5.59 6.50 0.92
N ILE A 42 -5.90 6.71 2.19
CA ILE A 42 -6.32 8.00 2.74
C ILE A 42 -5.35 8.37 3.86
N GLU A 43 -4.88 9.60 3.86
CA GLU A 43 -4.05 10.17 4.91
C GLU A 43 -4.48 11.61 5.14
N ALA A 44 -4.54 12.02 6.41
CA ALA A 44 -5.03 13.33 6.81
C ALA A 44 -3.93 14.39 6.77
N ASP A 45 -2.68 14.01 7.07
CA ASP A 45 -1.55 14.93 7.03
C ASP A 45 -1.01 15.09 5.60
N ALA A 46 -1.09 16.33 5.08
CA ALA A 46 -0.68 16.63 3.71
C ALA A 46 0.81 16.37 3.45
N ALA A 47 1.69 16.57 4.43
CA ALA A 47 3.11 16.28 4.27
C ALA A 47 3.35 14.77 4.13
N SER A 48 2.68 13.97 4.96
CA SER A 48 2.71 12.50 4.90
C SER A 48 2.11 11.96 3.59
N VAL A 49 1.05 12.59 3.06
CA VAL A 49 0.52 12.27 1.72
C VAL A 49 1.61 12.41 0.66
N VAL A 50 2.37 13.50 0.67
CA VAL A 50 3.43 13.75 -0.33
C VAL A 50 4.53 12.69 -0.24
N ASP A 51 5.02 12.40 0.98
CA ASP A 51 6.04 11.35 1.21
C ASP A 51 5.54 9.98 0.72
N THR A 52 4.32 9.61 1.09
CA THR A 52 3.74 8.32 0.72
C THR A 52 3.47 8.21 -0.78
N VAL A 53 3.01 9.27 -1.45
CA VAL A 53 2.89 9.27 -2.91
C VAL A 53 4.25 9.08 -3.57
N TRP A 54 5.31 9.73 -3.07
CA TRP A 54 6.67 9.52 -3.56
C TRP A 54 7.11 8.07 -3.38
N ARG A 55 6.91 7.47 -2.20
CA ARG A 55 7.22 6.06 -1.93
C ARG A 55 6.46 5.11 -2.85
N MET A 56 5.17 5.37 -3.08
CA MET A 56 4.31 4.52 -3.89
C MET A 56 4.68 4.54 -5.38
N ARG A 57 5.16 5.69 -5.90
CA ARG A 57 5.69 5.78 -7.26
C ARG A 57 6.94 4.93 -7.48
N HIS A 58 7.65 4.59 -6.40
CA HIS A 58 8.87 3.78 -6.42
C HIS A 58 8.67 2.41 -5.73
N ALA A 59 7.43 1.99 -5.49
CA ALA A 59 7.09 0.82 -4.66
C ALA A 59 7.68 -0.51 -5.16
N THR A 60 7.92 -0.63 -6.47
CA THR A 60 8.43 -1.83 -7.14
C THR A 60 9.96 -1.88 -7.20
N GLN A 61 10.67 -0.84 -6.76
CA GLN A 61 12.12 -0.88 -6.63
C GLN A 61 12.49 -1.82 -5.45
N PRO A 62 13.51 -2.68 -5.60
CA PRO A 62 14.08 -3.39 -4.47
C PRO A 62 14.61 -2.36 -3.46
N GLU A 63 14.45 -2.67 -2.18
CA GLU A 63 14.97 -1.87 -1.07
C GLU A 63 16.50 -1.91 -0.96
#